data_AF-A0A2I0PJC8-F1
#
_entry.id   AF-A0A2I0PJC8-F1
#
_cell.length_a   1.000
_cell.length_b   1.000
_cell.length_c   1.000
_cell.angle_alpha   90.00
_cell.angle_beta   90.00
_cell.angle_gamma   90.00
#
_symmetry.space_group_name_H-M   'P 1'
#
loop_
_entity.id
_entity.type
_entity.pdbx_description
1 polymer ?
#
loop_
_entity_poly.entity_id
_entity_poly.type
_entity_poly.pdbx_seq_one_letter_code
_entity_poly.pdbx_strand_id
1 'polypeptide(L)'
;MEKTGNALVLIILGLIVLAFPLLGLIPYALITGFIVLILGIGLLLSGIMEMGESAGLGILQIILGIIALVLGIGFIFNPGLFGWLAGFIVWIVGLFLIIAGIMGVISKAGGSRWNGVVAIIIGIIYVIVGNLFKDNPALLGVLIGLWLLITGIMMLVMKE
;
A
#
# COMPACT_ATOMS: atom_id res chain seq x y z
N MET A 1 -27.85 5.07 -18.69
CA MET A 1 -27.87 4.39 -17.38
C MET A 1 -26.48 4.16 -16.82
N GLU A 2 -25.48 3.82 -17.64
CA GLU A 2 -24.09 3.57 -17.22
C GLU A 2 -23.38 4.79 -16.61
N LYS A 3 -23.54 5.98 -17.19
CA LYS A 3 -22.93 7.23 -16.70
C LYS A 3 -23.40 7.64 -15.30
N THR A 4 -24.71 7.56 -15.05
CA THR A 4 -25.30 7.88 -13.73
C THR A 4 -24.91 6.84 -12.68
N GLY A 5 -24.84 5.56 -13.05
CA GLY A 5 -24.35 4.49 -12.17
C GLY A 5 -22.90 4.69 -11.75
N ASN A 6 -22.01 4.95 -12.73
CA ASN A 6 -20.60 5.21 -12.45
C ASN A 6 -20.39 6.47 -11.61
N ALA A 7 -21.16 7.54 -11.87
CA ALA A 7 -21.09 8.77 -11.08
C ALA A 7 -21.51 8.55 -9.61
N LEU A 8 -22.60 7.81 -9.37
CA LEU A 8 -23.03 7.46 -8.02
C LEU A 8 -22.02 6.58 -7.31
N VAL A 9 -21.41 5.61 -8.01
CA VAL A 9 -20.35 4.76 -7.47
C VAL A 9 -19.14 5.62 -7.07
N LEU A 10 -18.71 6.57 -7.90
CA LEU A 10 -17.60 7.48 -7.59
C LEU A 10 -17.90 8.39 -6.40
N ILE A 11 -19.13 8.89 -6.26
CA ILE A 11 -19.56 9.72 -5.12
C ILE A 11 -19.57 8.89 -3.83
N ILE A 12 -20.19 7.71 -3.86
CA ILE A 12 -20.26 6.81 -2.69
C ILE A 12 -18.85 6.38 -2.28
N LEU A 13 -18.01 6.00 -3.23
CA LEU A 13 -16.61 5.69 -2.99
C LEU A 13 -15.85 6.90 -2.44
N GLY A 14 -16.06 8.10 -2.99
CA GLY A 14 -15.44 9.33 -2.49
C GLY A 14 -15.83 9.67 -1.06
N LEU A 15 -17.10 9.47 -0.68
CA LEU A 15 -17.57 9.64 0.70
C LEU A 15 -16.99 8.59 1.65
N ILE A 16 -16.97 7.31 1.24
CA ILE A 16 -16.34 6.23 2.00
C ILE A 16 -14.84 6.55 2.18
N VAL A 17 -14.16 6.89 1.10
CA VAL A 17 -12.73 7.24 1.09
C VAL A 17 -12.47 8.58 1.77
N LEU A 18 -13.46 9.42 2.09
CA LEU A 18 -13.30 10.59 2.97
C LEU A 18 -13.58 10.27 4.44
N ALA A 19 -14.48 9.32 4.71
CA ALA A 19 -14.74 8.84 6.06
C ALA A 19 -13.56 8.01 6.61
N PHE A 20 -12.89 7.22 5.77
CA PHE A 20 -11.75 6.39 6.19
C PHE A 20 -10.47 7.15 6.60
N PRO A 21 -10.05 8.22 5.91
CA PRO A 21 -8.97 9.11 6.35
C PRO A 21 -9.34 9.87 7.62
N LEU A 22 -10.63 10.20 7.81
CA LEU A 22 -11.14 10.73 9.08
C LEU A 22 -11.04 9.70 10.23
N LEU A 23 -11.10 8.39 9.94
CA LEU A 23 -10.78 7.32 10.89
C LEU A 23 -9.25 7.13 11.09
N GLY A 24 -8.42 7.73 10.24
CA GLY A 24 -6.97 7.79 10.38
C GLY A 24 -6.22 6.49 10.09
N LEU A 25 -4.97 6.38 10.57
CA LEU A 25 -4.14 5.17 10.46
C LEU A 25 -4.68 3.97 11.24
N ILE A 26 -5.55 4.22 12.23
CA ILE A 26 -5.90 3.25 13.28
C ILE A 26 -6.62 2.01 12.71
N PRO A 27 -7.69 2.12 11.88
CA PRO A 27 -8.35 0.94 11.32
C PRO A 27 -7.42 0.11 10.44
N TYR A 28 -6.59 0.76 9.62
CA TYR A 28 -5.63 0.09 8.76
C TYR A 28 -4.56 -0.66 9.55
N ALA A 29 -4.03 -0.03 10.59
CA ALA A 29 -3.05 -0.64 11.49
C ALA A 29 -3.63 -1.83 12.27
N LEU A 30 -4.87 -1.72 12.77
CA LEU A 30 -5.55 -2.81 13.46
C LEU A 30 -5.83 -4.00 12.54
N ILE A 31 -6.46 -3.77 11.38
CA ILE A 31 -6.79 -4.84 10.42
C ILE A 31 -5.51 -5.52 9.95
N THR A 32 -4.50 -4.72 9.56
CA THR A 32 -3.20 -5.28 9.12
C THR A 32 -2.51 -6.01 10.26
N GLY A 33 -2.54 -5.45 11.47
CA GLY A 33 -2.00 -6.11 12.66
C GLY A 33 -2.60 -7.48 12.90
N PHE A 34 -3.93 -7.61 12.86
CA PHE A 34 -4.60 -8.90 12.99
C PHE A 34 -4.26 -9.88 11.87
N ILE A 35 -4.22 -9.42 10.61
CA ILE A 35 -3.83 -10.26 9.47
C ILE A 35 -2.39 -10.78 9.65
N VAL A 36 -1.47 -9.90 10.05
CA VAL A 36 -0.05 -10.24 10.28
C VAL A 36 0.11 -11.19 11.47
N LEU A 37 -0.72 -11.06 12.53
CA LEU A 37 -0.76 -12.02 13.63
C LEU A 37 -1.18 -13.42 13.16
N ILE A 38 -2.26 -13.51 12.37
CA ILE A 38 -2.74 -14.78 11.82
C ILE A 38 -1.66 -15.41 10.94
N LEU A 39 -1.00 -14.60 10.10
CA LEU A 39 0.13 -15.04 9.29
C LEU A 39 1.30 -15.53 10.15
N GLY A 40 1.62 -14.83 11.24
CA GLY A 40 2.67 -15.24 12.19
C GLY A 40 2.37 -16.59 12.83
N ILE A 41 1.13 -16.82 13.28
CA ILE A 41 0.69 -18.13 13.80
C ILE A 41 0.81 -19.20 12.72
N GLY A 42 0.36 -18.91 11.49
CA GLY A 42 0.48 -19.83 10.36
C GLY A 42 1.91 -20.26 10.08
N LEU A 43 2.85 -19.30 10.04
CA LEU A 43 4.27 -19.57 9.81
C LEU A 43 4.92 -20.37 10.95
N LEU A 44 4.52 -20.13 12.20
CA LEU A 44 4.99 -20.95 13.32
C LEU A 44 4.54 -22.42 13.19
N LEU A 45 3.26 -22.63 12.87
CA LEU A 45 2.71 -23.97 12.71
C LEU A 45 3.34 -24.70 11.52
N SER A 46 3.41 -24.04 10.37
CA SER A 46 4.07 -24.60 9.18
C SER A 46 5.55 -24.89 9.46
N GLY A 47 6.26 -24.01 10.17
CA GLY A 47 7.67 -24.23 10.48
C GLY A 47 7.92 -25.44 11.39
N ILE A 48 7.01 -25.71 12.34
CA ILE A 48 7.06 -26.93 13.17
C ILE A 48 6.80 -28.18 12.33
N MET A 49 5.85 -28.12 11.39
CA MET A 49 5.55 -29.25 10.50
C MET A 49 6.70 -29.54 9.54
N GLU A 50 7.34 -28.50 9.01
CA GLU A 50 8.41 -28.61 8.02
C GLU A 50 9.75 -29.07 8.63
N MET A 51 9.91 -29.04 9.96
CA MET A 51 11.13 -29.49 10.64
C MET A 51 11.47 -30.96 10.34
N GLY A 52 10.46 -31.79 10.06
CA GLY A 52 10.65 -33.19 9.69
C GLY A 52 11.20 -33.39 8.27
N GLU A 53 10.94 -32.45 7.35
CA GLU A 53 11.37 -32.53 5.96
C GLU A 53 12.65 -31.72 5.70
N SER A 54 12.69 -30.49 6.21
CA SER A 54 13.83 -29.60 6.10
C SER A 54 13.93 -28.73 7.34
N ALA A 55 14.84 -29.10 8.24
CA ALA A 55 15.12 -28.33 9.45
C ALA A 55 15.46 -26.86 9.13
N GLY A 56 16.17 -26.61 8.02
CA GLY A 56 16.50 -25.25 7.58
C GLY A 56 15.27 -24.41 7.23
N LEU A 57 14.34 -24.97 6.45
CA LEU A 57 13.09 -24.28 6.10
C LEU A 57 12.19 -24.11 7.33
N GLY A 58 12.09 -25.13 8.18
CA GLY A 58 11.31 -25.07 9.42
C GLY A 58 11.80 -23.97 10.36
N ILE A 59 13.12 -23.88 10.59
CA ILE A 59 13.72 -22.81 11.41
C ILE A 59 13.45 -21.42 10.82
N LEU A 60 13.61 -21.27 9.50
CA LEU A 60 13.34 -19.99 8.82
C LEU A 60 11.89 -19.56 9.01
N GLN A 61 10.93 -20.47 8.81
CA GLN A 61 9.50 -20.18 8.98
C GLN A 61 9.17 -19.80 10.42
N ILE A 62 9.76 -20.48 11.42
CA ILE A 62 9.58 -20.12 12.83
C ILE A 62 10.10 -18.70 13.11
N ILE A 63 11.30 -18.36 12.64
CA ILE A 63 11.87 -17.01 12.81
C ILE A 63 10.98 -15.95 12.18
N LEU A 64 10.52 -16.18 10.94
CA LEU A 64 9.61 -15.27 10.25
C LEU A 64 8.27 -15.16 10.97
N GLY A 65 7.75 -16.26 11.52
CA GLY A 65 6.54 -16.27 12.34
C GLY A 65 6.67 -15.42 13.59
N ILE A 66 7.78 -15.54 14.32
CA ILE A 66 8.06 -14.70 15.50
C ILE A 66 8.13 -13.22 15.12
N ILE A 67 8.83 -12.88 14.04
CA ILE A 67 8.92 -11.49 13.55
C ILE A 67 7.53 -10.96 13.19
N ALA A 68 6.73 -11.75 12.47
CA ALA A 68 5.37 -11.39 12.11
C ALA A 68 4.50 -11.18 13.36
N LEU A 69 4.58 -12.04 14.38
CA LEU A 69 3.85 -11.82 15.63
C LEU A 69 4.23 -10.51 16.31
N VAL A 70 5.51 -10.22 16.45
CA VAL A 70 6.01 -8.99 17.07
C VAL A 70 5.53 -7.75 16.29
N LEU A 71 5.60 -7.79 14.96
CA LEU A 71 5.11 -6.70 14.11
C LEU A 71 3.59 -6.54 14.17
N GLY A 72 2.84 -7.64 14.16
CA GLY A 72 1.38 -7.63 14.26
C GLY A 72 0.89 -7.02 15.57
N ILE A 73 1.50 -7.41 16.71
CA ILE A 73 1.28 -6.77 18.01
C ILE A 73 1.68 -5.29 17.93
N GLY A 74 2.85 -5.00 17.36
CA GLY A 74 3.37 -3.63 17.19
C GLY A 74 2.40 -2.70 16.45
N PHE A 75 1.77 -3.18 15.37
CA PHE A 75 0.80 -2.37 14.62
C PHE A 75 -0.49 -2.10 15.40
N ILE A 76 -0.96 -3.05 16.21
CA ILE A 76 -2.18 -2.90 17.01
C ILE A 76 -1.97 -1.85 18.11
N PHE A 77 -0.86 -1.91 18.84
CA PHE A 77 -0.60 -1.01 19.97
C PHE A 77 0.06 0.30 19.57
N ASN A 78 0.75 0.34 18.44
CA ASN A 78 1.39 1.53 17.90
C ASN A 78 1.11 1.68 16.39
N PRO A 79 -0.03 2.28 16.01
CA PRO A 79 -0.37 2.57 14.62
C PRO A 79 0.68 3.42 13.88
N GLY A 80 1.54 4.15 14.59
CA GLY A 80 2.67 4.88 14.03
C GLY A 80 3.73 3.96 13.42
N LEU A 81 3.93 2.75 13.97
CA LEU A 81 4.83 1.73 13.39
C LEU A 81 4.32 1.25 12.03
N PHE A 82 3.01 1.08 11.89
CA PHE A 82 2.40 0.72 10.61
C PHE A 82 2.60 1.85 9.58
N GLY A 83 2.31 3.09 9.95
CA GLY A 83 2.50 4.25 9.07
C GLY A 83 3.96 4.40 8.61
N TRP A 84 4.91 4.24 9.53
CA TRP A 84 6.35 4.26 9.22
C TRP A 84 6.75 3.13 8.27
N LEU A 85 6.34 1.89 8.55
CA LEU A 85 6.70 0.75 7.73
C LEU A 85 6.07 0.84 6.33
N ALA A 86 4.80 1.24 6.24
CA ALA A 86 4.12 1.45 4.97
C ALA A 86 4.81 2.54 4.14
N GLY A 87 5.13 3.69 4.74
CA GLY A 87 5.89 4.75 4.08
C GLY A 87 7.28 4.30 3.62
N PHE A 88 7.97 3.49 4.44
CA PHE A 88 9.27 2.92 4.11
C PHE A 88 9.21 1.96 2.91
N ILE A 89 8.19 1.09 2.85
CA ILE A 89 7.96 0.19 1.72
C ILE A 89 7.70 1.00 0.44
N VAL A 90 6.82 2.02 0.50
CA VAL A 90 6.52 2.88 -0.64
C VAL A 90 7.78 3.60 -1.14
N TRP A 91 8.62 4.07 -0.22
CA TRP A 91 9.89 4.71 -0.55
C TRP A 91 10.87 3.74 -1.24
N ILE A 92 11.01 2.51 -0.74
CA ILE A 92 11.83 1.46 -1.37
C ILE A 92 11.32 1.16 -2.79
N VAL A 93 10.01 0.98 -2.96
CA VAL A 93 9.40 0.73 -4.27
C VAL A 93 9.71 1.88 -5.24
N GLY A 94 9.61 3.12 -4.77
CA GLY A 94 9.99 4.31 -5.54
C GLY A 94 11.44 4.27 -6.02
N LEU A 95 12.38 3.87 -5.17
CA LEU A 95 13.78 3.70 -5.55
C LEU A 95 13.98 2.60 -6.61
N PHE A 96 13.35 1.44 -6.44
CA PHE A 96 13.43 0.37 -7.43
C PHE A 96 12.84 0.80 -8.78
N LEU A 97 11.76 1.57 -8.79
CA LEU A 97 11.18 2.14 -10.02
C LEU A 97 12.12 3.12 -10.70
N ILE A 98 12.82 3.97 -9.94
CA ILE A 98 13.85 4.86 -10.50
C ILE A 98 14.97 4.05 -11.14
N ILE A 99 15.49 3.03 -10.45
CA ILE A 99 16.56 2.16 -10.98
C ILE A 99 16.08 1.43 -12.25
N ALA A 100 14.90 0.82 -12.20
CA ALA A 100 14.29 0.14 -13.35
C ALA A 100 14.06 1.11 -14.52
N GLY A 101 13.61 2.33 -14.24
CA GLY A 101 13.40 3.37 -15.23
C GLY A 101 14.70 3.83 -15.89
N ILE A 102 15.77 4.04 -15.10
CA ILE A 102 17.11 4.35 -15.62
C ILE A 102 17.59 3.23 -16.56
N MET A 103 17.46 1.97 -16.12
CA MET A 103 17.80 0.82 -16.96
C MET A 103 16.95 0.80 -18.24
N GLY A 104 15.66 1.09 -18.17
CA GLY A 104 14.76 1.15 -19.32
C GLY A 104 15.12 2.25 -20.33
N VAL A 105 15.57 3.43 -19.86
CA VAL A 105 16.04 4.52 -20.73
C VAL A 105 17.32 4.12 -21.47
N ILE A 106 18.27 3.50 -20.77
CA ILE A 106 19.57 3.10 -21.33
C ILE A 106 19.41 1.93 -22.31
N SER A 107 18.73 0.87 -21.87
CA SER A 107 18.59 -0.38 -22.62
C SER A 107 17.53 -0.34 -23.71
N LYS A 108 16.60 0.63 -23.68
CA LYS A 108 15.35 0.61 -24.45
C LYS A 108 14.49 -0.64 -24.18
N ALA A 109 14.68 -1.31 -23.05
CA ALA A 109 13.86 -2.45 -22.65
C ALA A 109 12.39 -2.01 -22.54
N GLY A 110 11.50 -2.71 -23.24
CA GLY A 110 10.09 -2.33 -23.34
C GLY A 110 9.74 -1.45 -24.55
N GLY A 111 10.61 -1.38 -25.57
CA GLY A 111 10.30 -0.85 -26.91
C GLY A 111 10.46 0.66 -27.08
N SER A 112 10.33 1.45 -26.01
CA SER A 112 10.50 2.91 -26.04
C SER A 112 11.24 3.43 -24.80
N ARG A 113 12.18 4.35 -25.01
CA ARG A 113 12.87 5.07 -23.92
C ARG A 113 11.90 5.80 -22.99
N TRP A 114 10.73 6.19 -23.53
CA TRP A 114 9.69 6.88 -22.77
C TRP A 114 9.10 6.04 -21.64
N ASN A 115 9.05 4.72 -21.79
CA ASN A 115 8.58 3.84 -20.71
C ASN A 115 9.52 3.91 -19.49
N GLY A 116 10.83 4.01 -19.74
CA GLY A 116 11.82 4.23 -18.69
C GLY A 116 11.68 5.61 -18.03
N VAL A 117 11.45 6.66 -18.81
CA VAL A 117 11.22 8.03 -18.26
C VAL A 117 9.97 8.06 -17.38
N VAL A 118 8.87 7.45 -17.83
CA VAL A 118 7.64 7.35 -17.04
C VAL A 118 7.89 6.60 -15.73
N ALA A 119 8.63 5.49 -15.75
CA ALA A 119 8.99 4.76 -14.54
C ALA A 119 9.82 5.60 -13.55
N ILE A 120 10.75 6.43 -14.06
CA ILE A 120 11.51 7.38 -13.22
C ILE A 120 10.58 8.41 -12.57
N ILE A 121 9.68 9.03 -13.35
CA ILE A 121 8.75 10.04 -12.85
C ILE A 121 7.85 9.45 -11.77
N ILE A 122 7.28 8.27 -12.02
CA ILE A 122 6.45 7.57 -11.04
C ILE A 122 7.27 7.20 -9.81
N GLY A 123 8.50 6.72 -9.98
CA GLY A 123 9.39 6.39 -8.86
C GLY A 123 9.70 7.61 -7.98
N ILE A 124 9.94 8.78 -8.57
CA ILE A 124 10.12 10.04 -7.83
C ILE A 124 8.85 10.41 -7.06
N ILE A 125 7.67 10.30 -7.69
CA ILE A 125 6.39 10.53 -7.02
C ILE A 125 6.25 9.59 -5.82
N TYR A 126 6.59 8.32 -5.96
CA TYR A 126 6.55 7.34 -4.86
C TYR A 126 7.50 7.70 -3.71
N VAL A 127 8.72 8.16 -4.01
CA VAL A 127 9.67 8.63 -2.99
C VAL A 127 9.11 9.84 -2.22
N ILE A 128 8.49 10.79 -2.93
CA ILE A 128 7.85 11.97 -2.33
C ILE A 128 6.65 11.56 -1.48
N VAL A 129 5.78 10.71 -2.02
CA VAL A 129 4.57 10.21 -1.36
C VAL A 129 4.92 9.37 -0.13
N GLY A 130 5.94 8.52 -0.20
CA GLY A 130 6.42 7.73 0.94
C GLY A 130 6.89 8.60 2.11
N ASN A 131 7.52 9.75 1.83
CA ASN A 131 7.86 10.74 2.85
C ASN A 131 6.62 11.46 3.40
N LEU A 132 5.68 11.88 2.53
CA LEU A 132 4.41 12.49 2.96
C LEU A 132 3.54 11.55 3.83
N PHE A 133 3.57 10.25 3.57
CA PHE A 133 2.90 9.22 4.37
C PHE A 133 3.42 9.16 5.81
N LYS A 134 4.69 9.49 6.02
CA LYS A 134 5.31 9.51 7.35
C LYS A 134 4.77 10.66 8.21
N ASP A 135 4.48 11.79 7.58
CA ASP A 135 4.13 13.03 8.28
C ASP A 135 2.61 13.21 8.43
N ASN A 136 1.80 12.86 7.42
CA ASN A 136 0.33 12.95 7.48
C ASN A 136 -0.39 11.95 6.54
N PRO A 137 -0.52 10.67 6.94
CA PRO A 137 -1.20 9.63 6.16
C PRO A 137 -2.67 9.95 5.83
N ALA A 138 -3.35 10.74 6.67
CA ALA A 138 -4.73 11.17 6.44
C ALA A 138 -4.86 12.09 5.20
N LEU A 139 -3.81 12.84 4.86
CA LEU A 139 -3.87 13.88 3.82
C LEU A 139 -4.12 13.30 2.43
N LEU A 140 -3.49 12.16 2.11
CA LEU A 140 -3.65 11.49 0.82
C LEU A 140 -5.03 10.86 0.67
N GLY A 141 -5.55 10.27 1.75
CA GLY A 141 -6.90 9.75 1.78
C GLY A 141 -7.95 10.85 1.56
N VAL A 142 -7.78 12.01 2.20
CA VAL A 142 -8.63 13.19 1.97
C VAL A 142 -8.54 13.67 0.52
N LEU A 143 -7.33 13.76 -0.05
CA LEU A 143 -7.13 14.17 -1.44
C LEU A 143 -7.80 13.22 -2.44
N ILE A 144 -7.64 11.90 -2.25
CA ILE A 144 -8.27 10.88 -3.11
C ILE A 144 -9.79 10.92 -2.96
N GLY A 145 -10.31 11.01 -1.74
CA GLY A 145 -11.75 11.05 -1.52
C GLY A 145 -12.40 12.34 -2.05
N LEU A 146 -11.73 13.49 -1.91
CA LEU A 146 -12.14 14.76 -2.55
C LEU A 146 -12.13 14.64 -4.07
N TRP A 147 -11.07 14.04 -4.65
CA TRP A 147 -10.98 13.84 -6.10
C TRP A 147 -12.14 12.98 -6.64
N LEU A 148 -12.44 11.85 -5.98
CA LEU A 148 -13.53 10.96 -6.34
C LEU A 148 -14.90 11.65 -6.21
N LEU A 149 -15.11 12.42 -5.14
CA LEU A 149 -16.32 13.24 -4.96
C LEU A 149 -16.47 14.26 -6.09
N ILE A 150 -15.44 15.06 -6.35
CA ILE A 150 -15.48 16.12 -7.38
C ILE A 150 -15.73 15.49 -8.75
N THR A 151 -15.02 14.41 -9.09
CA THR A 151 -15.18 13.69 -10.36
C THR A 151 -16.59 13.13 -10.53
N GLY A 152 -17.13 12.51 -9.47
CA GLY A 152 -18.49 11.97 -9.48
C GLY A 152 -19.55 13.07 -9.62
N ILE A 153 -19.39 14.20 -8.92
CA ILE A 153 -20.28 15.37 -9.05
C ILE A 153 -20.18 15.96 -10.47
N MET A 154 -18.97 16.15 -11.01
CA MET A 154 -18.77 16.64 -12.37
C MET A 154 -19.40 15.72 -13.41
N MET A 155 -19.33 14.40 -13.26
CA MET A 155 -20.01 13.48 -14.18
C MET A 155 -21.55 13.58 -14.15
N LEU A 156 -22.14 13.98 -13.03
CA LEU A 156 -23.59 14.26 -12.94
C LEU A 156 -23.96 15.61 -13.55
N VAL A 157 -23.10 16.61 -13.40
CA VAL A 157 -23.34 17.99 -13.84
C VAL A 157 -22.99 18.18 -15.33
N MET A 158 -21.93 17.54 -15.82
CA MET A 158 -21.50 17.61 -17.22
C MET A 158 -22.34 16.65 -18.07
N LYS A 159 -23.37 17.21 -18.69
CA LYS A 159 -24.27 16.53 -19.60
C LYS A 159 -23.68 16.52 -21.02
N GLU A 160 -22.70 15.64 -21.24
CA GLU A 160 -22.46 15.03 -22.55
C GLU A 160 -23.20 13.69 -22.65
#